data_AF-A0A399P6D7-F1
#
_entry.id   AF-A0A399P6D7-F1
#
_cell.length_a   1.000
_cell.length_b   1.000
_cell.length_c   1.000
_cell.angle_alpha   90.00
_cell.angle_beta   90.00
_cell.angle_gamma   90.00
#
_symmetry.space_group_name_H-M   'P 1'
#
loop_
_entity.id
_entity.type
_entity.pdbx_description
1 polymer ?
#
loop_
_entity_poly.entity_id
_entity_poly.type
_entity_poly.pdbx_seq_one_letter_code
_entity_poly.pdbx_strand_id
1 'polypeptide(L)'
;GPARSSPGGRAGSARTTLASAGALAGGAVVLSLVAPAIVPGLTSATFPTASGSGQGGSRVVNPILDLGDDLRRPVDVEALRYSTASRTPLYFKVTTLSRFEGDEWAPSPLRPPDGNTVDAIGPDLGAGSDVPAEEVEARVQVEGSSSAWLPAPYAPRSVTGLDGSWRWSEQGLAIRSSDSDSRDQSYTVMSELPRPERAQLEAVAPATDDDLQPYLQIPSGTPGIVASTTADVLAGIDSPYDQALALQEFFTGGKFRYSEDAPVQQGYDGSGVDVVGEFLRVRSGYCVHFASAMAIMAREAGIPSRVAVGYLPGDQVGRNGDLITYRVGSHDLHSWPELYFSGIGWIAFEPTPGRGQAAPYAQPSAAPTTAPTPS
;
A
#
# COMPACT_ATOMS: atom_id res chain seq x y z
N GLY A 1 -20.82 53.14 67.80
CA GLY A 1 -19.72 53.70 67.00
C GLY A 1 -20.26 54.04 65.63
N PRO A 2 -19.95 55.21 65.07
CA PRO A 2 -20.99 56.05 64.48
C PRO A 2 -21.17 55.90 62.96
N ALA A 3 -22.44 56.01 62.55
CA ALA A 3 -22.93 56.34 61.23
C ALA A 3 -23.70 57.68 61.32
N ARG A 4 -23.55 58.56 60.32
CA ARG A 4 -24.24 59.84 59.96
C ARG A 4 -23.25 60.61 59.04
N SER A 5 -23.58 61.32 57.96
CA SER A 5 -24.72 62.09 57.44
C SER A 5 -24.41 62.45 55.96
N SER A 6 -25.26 62.27 54.93
CA SER A 6 -26.32 63.17 54.37
C SER A 6 -25.81 64.51 53.78
N PRO A 7 -26.53 65.25 52.87
CA PRO A 7 -27.92 65.11 52.34
C PRO A 7 -28.05 65.28 50.78
N GLY A 8 -29.15 64.89 50.10
CA GLY A 8 -30.44 65.60 49.89
C GLY A 8 -30.61 65.93 48.37
N GLY A 9 -31.74 65.97 47.66
CA GLY A 9 -33.18 65.78 47.88
C GLY A 9 -33.98 66.63 46.85
N ARG A 10 -34.96 66.04 46.13
CA ARG A 10 -36.16 66.58 45.39
C ARG A 10 -36.33 65.88 44.02
N ALA A 11 -37.33 65.02 43.75
CA ALA A 11 -38.81 65.14 43.70
C ALA A 11 -39.36 65.75 42.39
N GLY A 12 -40.16 64.99 41.62
CA GLY A 12 -40.98 65.52 40.51
C GLY A 12 -41.55 64.54 39.47
N SER A 13 -42.62 63.81 39.84
CA SER A 13 -43.79 63.34 39.05
C SER A 13 -43.70 62.81 37.60
N ALA A 14 -44.04 61.52 37.50
CA ALA A 14 -44.80 60.78 36.49
C ALA A 14 -45.55 61.50 35.34
N ARG A 15 -45.53 60.86 34.16
CA ARG A 15 -46.72 60.55 33.35
C ARG A 15 -46.57 59.19 32.65
N THR A 16 -47.51 58.30 32.93
CA THR A 16 -47.73 57.01 32.27
C THR A 16 -49.04 57.11 31.48
N THR A 17 -49.07 56.64 30.25
CA THR A 17 -50.29 56.10 29.61
C THR A 17 -49.88 54.99 28.66
N LEU A 18 -50.17 53.75 29.05
CA LEU A 18 -50.36 52.62 28.14
C LEU A 18 -51.66 52.81 27.36
N ALA A 19 -51.66 52.47 26.08
CA ALA A 19 -52.83 51.92 25.41
C ALA A 19 -52.37 50.84 24.43
N SER A 20 -53.09 49.73 24.48
CA SER A 20 -52.75 48.39 24.04
C SER A 20 -53.42 47.97 22.73
N ALA A 21 -52.80 46.97 22.10
CA ALA A 21 -53.39 45.88 21.34
C ALA A 21 -53.96 46.14 19.92
N GLY A 22 -53.49 45.32 18.98
CA GLY A 22 -54.08 45.16 17.65
C GLY A 22 -53.20 44.30 16.75
N ALA A 23 -53.18 42.98 16.97
CA ALA A 23 -52.58 42.01 16.07
C ALA A 23 -53.43 41.87 14.81
N LEU A 24 -52.82 41.99 13.62
CA LEU A 24 -53.28 41.29 12.41
C LEU A 24 -52.08 40.88 11.56
N ALA A 25 -52.16 39.62 11.14
CA ALA A 25 -51.17 38.84 10.42
C ALA A 25 -50.81 39.43 9.05
N GLY A 26 -49.53 39.25 8.66
CA GLY A 26 -49.05 39.61 7.33
C GLY A 26 -47.59 39.22 7.14
N GLY A 27 -47.37 37.93 6.82
CA GLY A 27 -46.25 37.41 6.02
C GLY A 27 -44.83 37.95 6.24
N ALA A 28 -44.02 37.18 6.97
CA ALA A 28 -42.67 36.81 6.56
C ALA A 28 -42.12 35.79 7.58
N VAL A 29 -42.38 34.50 7.34
CA VAL A 29 -41.60 33.43 7.95
C VAL A 29 -40.20 33.53 7.33
N VAL A 30 -39.30 34.26 7.98
CA VAL A 30 -37.87 34.08 7.73
C VAL A 30 -37.50 32.79 8.44
N LEU A 31 -37.66 31.68 7.71
CA LEU A 31 -36.99 30.42 8.03
C LEU A 31 -35.49 30.73 8.03
N SER A 32 -34.95 30.96 9.22
CA SER A 32 -33.52 30.95 9.47
C SER A 32 -33.01 29.56 9.14
N LEU A 33 -32.59 29.39 7.87
CA LEU A 33 -31.72 28.33 7.40
C LEU A 33 -30.52 28.30 8.34
N VAL A 34 -30.49 27.33 9.23
CA VAL A 34 -29.23 26.84 9.78
C VAL A 34 -28.52 26.22 8.59
N ALA A 35 -27.69 27.02 7.92
CA ALA A 35 -26.68 26.49 7.01
C ALA A 35 -25.86 25.48 7.81
N PRO A 36 -25.67 24.22 7.33
CA PRO A 36 -24.63 23.39 7.90
C PRO A 36 -23.34 24.17 7.77
N ALA A 37 -22.69 24.46 8.90
CA ALA A 37 -21.34 24.96 8.90
C ALA A 37 -20.50 23.95 8.12
N ILE A 38 -20.13 24.32 6.89
CA ILE A 38 -19.14 23.61 6.10
C ILE A 38 -17.86 23.72 6.92
N VAL A 39 -17.53 22.65 7.64
CA VAL A 39 -16.18 22.44 8.15
C VAL A 39 -15.33 22.14 6.91
N PRO A 40 -14.41 23.02 6.49
CA PRO A 40 -13.53 22.71 5.38
C PRO A 40 -12.50 21.71 5.92
N GLY A 41 -12.65 20.44 5.56
CA GLY A 41 -11.70 19.41 5.94
C GLY A 41 -12.34 18.03 5.93
N LEU A 42 -12.55 17.47 4.74
CA LEU A 42 -12.70 16.03 4.46
C LEU A 42 -13.25 15.85 3.04
N THR A 43 -12.43 16.13 2.03
CA THR A 43 -12.64 15.60 0.68
C THR A 43 -11.28 15.48 0.00
N SER A 44 -11.06 14.34 -0.64
CA SER A 44 -9.94 14.03 -1.54
C SER A 44 -8.66 13.55 -0.86
N ALA A 45 -8.41 12.24 -0.95
CA ALA A 45 -7.06 11.74 -1.11
C ALA A 45 -6.43 12.48 -2.31
N THR A 46 -5.41 13.28 -2.05
CA THR A 46 -4.60 13.93 -3.08
C THR A 46 -3.36 13.09 -3.29
N PHE A 47 -3.41 12.12 -4.20
CA PHE A 47 -2.21 11.83 -4.96
C PHE A 47 -2.00 13.04 -5.88
N PRO A 48 -0.80 13.66 -5.93
CA PRO A 48 -0.55 14.77 -6.83
C PRO A 48 -0.87 14.33 -8.27
N THR A 49 -1.93 14.91 -8.82
CA THR A 49 -2.20 14.86 -10.24
C THR A 49 -1.04 15.57 -10.93
N ALA A 50 -0.38 14.87 -11.85
CA ALA A 50 0.59 15.48 -12.76
C ALA A 50 -0.15 16.34 -13.78
N SER A 51 -0.77 17.44 -13.34
CA SER A 51 -1.35 18.45 -14.21
C SER A 51 -0.49 19.70 -14.12
N GLY A 52 0.54 19.75 -14.97
CA GLY A 52 1.40 20.91 -15.15
C GLY A 52 1.92 20.96 -16.57
N SER A 53 1.22 21.68 -17.44
CA SER A 53 1.76 22.14 -18.73
C SER A 53 2.88 23.13 -18.44
N GLY A 54 4.12 22.64 -18.36
CA GLY A 54 5.29 23.45 -18.03
C GLY A 54 6.57 22.66 -18.22
N GLN A 55 7.38 23.12 -19.15
CA GLN A 55 8.73 22.69 -19.51
C GLN A 55 9.57 22.19 -18.30
N GLY A 56 9.93 20.90 -18.30
CA GLY A 56 11.05 20.33 -17.53
C GLY A 56 10.75 19.85 -16.10
N GLY A 57 10.62 18.52 -15.94
CA GLY A 57 10.72 17.82 -14.65
C GLY A 57 9.40 17.27 -14.11
N SER A 58 9.06 16.03 -14.47
CA SER A 58 8.01 15.26 -13.81
C SER A 58 8.40 15.06 -12.35
N ARG A 59 7.73 15.74 -11.40
CA ARG A 59 7.84 15.41 -9.97
C ARG A 59 7.18 14.05 -9.77
N VAL A 60 8.00 13.01 -9.66
CA VAL A 60 7.56 11.67 -9.27
C VAL A 60 7.03 11.78 -7.83
N VAL A 61 5.75 11.51 -7.64
CA VAL A 61 5.13 11.38 -6.31
C VAL A 61 5.76 10.18 -5.62
N ASN A 62 6.18 10.31 -4.36
CA ASN A 62 6.73 9.20 -3.61
C ASN A 62 5.59 8.40 -2.95
N PRO A 63 5.22 7.22 -3.49
CA PRO A 63 4.07 6.44 -2.99
C PRO A 63 4.27 5.91 -1.56
N ILE A 64 5.50 5.94 -1.05
CA ILE A 64 5.83 5.49 0.31
C ILE A 64 5.47 6.54 1.36
N LEU A 65 5.74 7.81 1.06
CA LEU A 65 5.44 8.91 1.99
C LEU A 65 3.92 9.04 2.15
N ASP A 66 3.18 8.93 1.05
CA ASP A 66 1.72 8.93 1.08
C ASP A 66 1.16 7.71 1.86
N LEU A 67 1.79 6.54 1.73
CA LEU A 67 1.36 5.32 2.44
C LEU A 67 1.46 5.44 3.96
N GLY A 68 2.55 6.02 4.49
CA GLY A 68 2.69 6.21 5.93
C GLY A 68 1.59 7.11 6.51
N ASP A 69 1.33 8.23 5.83
CA ASP A 69 0.29 9.18 6.23
C ASP A 69 -1.11 8.58 6.13
N ASP A 70 -1.37 7.76 5.11
CA ASP A 70 -2.66 7.12 4.91
C ASP A 70 -2.95 6.02 5.95
N LEU A 71 -1.93 5.26 6.37
CA LEU A 71 -2.09 4.28 7.44
C LEU A 71 -2.47 4.94 8.77
N ARG A 72 -1.90 6.11 9.07
CA ARG A 72 -2.09 6.83 10.34
C ARG A 72 -3.38 7.66 10.38
N ARG A 73 -4.25 7.55 9.37
CA ARG A 73 -5.52 8.29 9.34
C ARG A 73 -6.41 7.87 10.51
N PRO A 74 -7.10 8.83 11.15
CA PRO A 74 -8.01 8.52 12.26
C PRO A 74 -9.27 7.77 11.80
N VAL A 75 -9.61 7.85 10.51
CA VAL A 75 -10.78 7.21 9.91
C VAL A 75 -10.31 6.43 8.70
N ASP A 76 -10.71 5.16 8.64
CA ASP A 76 -10.48 4.32 7.47
C ASP A 76 -11.38 4.75 6.32
N VAL A 77 -10.77 5.07 5.18
CA VAL A 77 -11.46 5.51 3.97
C VAL A 77 -11.46 4.36 2.97
N GLU A 78 -12.64 4.01 2.45
CA GLU A 78 -12.77 2.97 1.41
C GLU A 78 -12.01 3.40 0.15
N ALA A 79 -11.05 2.57 -0.28
CA ALA A 79 -10.25 2.79 -1.48
C ALA A 79 -10.90 2.08 -2.66
N LEU A 80 -11.24 0.80 -2.49
CA LEU A 80 -11.88 -0.01 -3.50
C LEU A 80 -12.74 -1.12 -2.89
N ARG A 81 -13.62 -1.65 -3.72
CA ARG A 81 -14.38 -2.87 -3.48
C ARG A 81 -14.08 -3.83 -4.61
N TYR A 82 -13.86 -5.10 -4.29
CA TYR A 82 -13.71 -6.11 -5.32
C TYR A 82 -14.54 -7.35 -5.04
N SER A 83 -14.90 -8.06 -6.10
CA SER A 83 -15.59 -9.34 -6.04
C SER A 83 -14.87 -10.38 -6.86
N THR A 84 -14.64 -11.56 -6.28
CA THR A 84 -13.95 -12.68 -6.95
C THR A 84 -14.54 -14.03 -6.53
N ALA A 85 -14.44 -15.02 -7.42
CA ALA A 85 -14.76 -16.42 -7.12
C ALA A 85 -13.55 -17.19 -6.58
N SER A 86 -12.35 -16.59 -6.57
CA SER A 86 -11.17 -17.23 -5.98
C SER A 86 -11.39 -17.44 -4.48
N ARG A 87 -10.90 -18.58 -4.00
CA ARG A 87 -10.87 -18.91 -2.56
C ARG A 87 -9.74 -18.19 -1.83
N THR A 88 -8.79 -17.61 -2.56
CA THR A 88 -7.69 -16.83 -2.01
C THR A 88 -8.03 -15.34 -2.11
N PRO A 89 -8.07 -14.60 -0.99
CA PRO A 89 -8.19 -13.14 -1.02
C PRO A 89 -7.01 -12.52 -1.80
N LEU A 90 -7.27 -11.44 -2.55
CA LEU A 90 -6.34 -10.92 -3.54
C LEU A 90 -5.63 -9.67 -3.04
N TYR A 91 -4.31 -9.63 -3.17
CA TYR A 91 -3.54 -8.40 -3.00
C TYR A 91 -3.72 -7.52 -4.23
N PHE A 92 -3.78 -6.21 -4.05
CA PHE A 92 -3.91 -5.25 -5.15
C PHE A 92 -2.68 -4.36 -5.23
N LYS A 93 -1.80 -4.65 -6.19
CA LYS A 93 -0.60 -3.85 -6.45
C LYS A 93 -0.99 -2.58 -7.21
N VAL A 94 -0.44 -1.45 -6.77
CA VAL A 94 -0.60 -0.15 -7.43
C VAL A 94 0.68 0.23 -8.17
N THR A 95 1.83 -0.01 -7.54
CA THR A 95 3.13 0.28 -8.13
C THR A 95 4.23 -0.61 -7.56
N THR A 96 5.41 -0.52 -8.15
CA THR A 96 6.61 -1.23 -7.72
C THR A 96 7.76 -0.24 -7.62
N LEU A 97 8.58 -0.39 -6.60
CA LEU A 97 9.81 0.33 -6.36
C LEU A 97 10.96 -0.62 -6.66
N SER A 98 11.77 -0.30 -7.67
CA SER A 98 12.82 -1.21 -8.14
C SER A 98 14.19 -0.58 -8.27
N ARG A 99 14.29 0.75 -8.19
CA ARG A 99 15.55 1.48 -8.29
C ARG A 99 15.74 2.39 -7.08
N PHE A 100 16.92 2.96 -6.98
CA PHE A 100 17.23 4.02 -6.02
C PHE A 100 17.52 5.32 -6.75
N GLU A 101 17.03 6.44 -6.22
CA GLU A 101 17.40 7.79 -6.62
C GLU A 101 18.16 8.43 -5.46
N GLY A 102 19.50 8.42 -5.55
CA GLY A 102 20.34 8.62 -4.37
C GLY A 102 20.22 7.41 -3.44
N ASP A 103 19.83 7.67 -2.20
CA ASP A 103 19.70 6.67 -1.13
C ASP A 103 18.23 6.25 -0.88
N GLU A 104 17.29 6.74 -1.70
CA GLU A 104 15.84 6.52 -1.55
C GLU A 104 15.30 5.57 -2.62
N TRP A 105 14.34 4.70 -2.26
CA TRP A 105 13.61 3.92 -3.24
C TRP A 105 12.83 4.82 -4.19
N ALA A 106 12.83 4.45 -5.47
CA ALA A 106 12.05 5.13 -6.48
C ALA A 106 11.21 4.15 -7.31
N PRO A 107 9.99 4.56 -7.73
CA PRO A 107 9.09 3.73 -8.53
C PRO A 107 9.74 3.27 -9.82
N SER A 108 9.51 2.04 -10.26
CA SER A 108 10.01 1.50 -11.53
C SER A 108 9.72 2.43 -12.71
N PRO A 109 10.59 2.48 -13.74
CA PRO A 109 10.35 3.31 -14.90
C PRO A 109 8.97 3.04 -15.49
N LEU A 110 8.24 4.13 -15.66
CA LEU A 110 6.85 4.09 -16.07
C LEU A 110 6.67 4.06 -17.59
N ARG A 111 7.75 3.91 -18.36
CA ARG A 111 7.69 3.97 -19.83
C ARG A 111 7.14 2.64 -20.34
N PRO A 112 5.83 2.57 -20.66
CA PRO A 112 5.33 1.37 -21.31
C PRO A 112 5.91 1.36 -22.74
N PRO A 113 6.31 0.20 -23.29
CA PRO A 113 6.58 0.11 -24.72
C PRO A 113 5.40 0.70 -25.51
N ASP A 114 5.66 1.39 -26.61
CA ASP A 114 4.58 1.89 -27.46
C ASP A 114 3.69 0.72 -27.91
N GLY A 115 2.38 0.80 -27.65
CA GLY A 115 1.40 -0.23 -27.97
C GLY A 115 1.04 -1.22 -26.86
N ASN A 116 1.63 -1.13 -25.67
CA ASN A 116 1.27 -2.00 -24.53
C ASN A 116 0.00 -1.49 -23.81
N THR A 117 -1.17 -1.90 -24.31
CA THR A 117 -2.48 -1.56 -23.73
C THR A 117 -2.92 -2.60 -22.70
N VAL A 118 -3.92 -2.24 -21.89
CA VAL A 118 -4.45 -3.12 -20.84
C VAL A 118 -5.37 -4.23 -21.36
N ASP A 119 -5.86 -4.13 -22.60
CA ASP A 119 -6.79 -5.11 -23.17
C ASP A 119 -6.10 -6.45 -23.49
N ALA A 120 -4.78 -6.43 -23.71
CA ALA A 120 -3.97 -7.59 -24.02
C ALA A 120 -2.56 -7.43 -23.44
N ILE A 121 -2.40 -7.77 -22.16
CA ILE A 121 -1.10 -7.70 -21.47
C ILE A 121 -0.26 -8.92 -21.89
N GLY A 122 0.96 -8.66 -22.38
CA GLY A 122 1.85 -9.66 -23.00
C GLY A 122 2.11 -10.92 -22.15
N PRO A 123 2.50 -12.05 -22.78
CA PRO A 123 2.42 -13.39 -22.18
C PRO A 123 3.41 -13.72 -21.08
N ASP A 124 4.51 -12.99 -20.93
CA ASP A 124 5.63 -13.42 -20.08
C ASP A 124 5.75 -12.58 -18.81
N LEU A 125 5.23 -13.11 -17.71
CA LEU A 125 5.32 -12.51 -16.37
C LEU A 125 6.41 -13.18 -15.51
N GLY A 126 7.34 -13.85 -16.18
CA GLY A 126 8.55 -14.45 -15.59
C GLY A 126 8.33 -15.82 -14.96
N ALA A 127 7.09 -16.25 -14.74
CA ALA A 127 6.79 -17.64 -14.45
C ALA A 127 6.99 -18.44 -15.73
N GLY A 128 8.03 -19.28 -15.78
CA GLY A 128 8.25 -20.18 -16.90
C GLY A 128 6.99 -21.02 -17.12
N SER A 129 6.79 -21.52 -18.35
CA SER A 129 5.60 -22.27 -18.76
C SER A 129 5.22 -23.46 -17.85
N ASP A 130 6.16 -23.91 -17.03
CA ASP A 130 6.04 -25.08 -16.17
C ASP A 130 5.69 -24.72 -14.70
N VAL A 131 5.50 -23.44 -14.38
CA VAL A 131 5.05 -22.99 -13.05
C VAL A 131 3.53 -23.09 -12.98
N PRO A 132 2.96 -23.86 -12.05
CA PRO A 132 1.51 -23.88 -11.86
C PRO A 132 0.98 -22.48 -11.58
N ALA A 133 -0.16 -22.12 -12.15
CA ALA A 133 -0.80 -20.84 -11.90
C ALA A 133 -2.32 -20.98 -11.69
N GLU A 134 -2.89 -20.06 -10.92
CA GLU A 134 -4.33 -19.92 -10.72
C GLU A 134 -4.84 -18.73 -11.53
N GLU A 135 -5.72 -18.97 -12.49
CA GLU A 135 -6.46 -17.89 -13.15
C GLU A 135 -7.51 -17.33 -12.21
N VAL A 136 -7.51 -16.01 -12.01
CA VAL A 136 -8.46 -15.30 -11.16
C VAL A 136 -9.12 -14.14 -11.90
N GLU A 137 -10.43 -14.03 -11.74
CA GLU A 137 -11.23 -12.86 -12.15
C GLU A 137 -11.50 -12.00 -10.91
N ALA A 138 -11.24 -10.70 -11.02
CA ALA A 138 -11.62 -9.70 -10.03
C ALA A 138 -12.44 -8.59 -10.67
N ARG A 139 -13.67 -8.38 -10.19
CA ARG A 139 -14.51 -7.24 -10.54
C ARG A 139 -14.29 -6.15 -9.52
N VAL A 140 -13.75 -5.02 -9.93
CA VAL A 140 -13.24 -3.96 -9.07
C VAL A 140 -14.04 -2.69 -9.29
N GLN A 141 -14.45 -2.06 -8.20
CA GLN A 141 -15.00 -0.71 -8.16
C GLN A 141 -14.08 0.14 -7.29
N VAL A 142 -13.55 1.23 -7.84
CA VAL A 142 -12.81 2.21 -7.06
C VAL A 142 -13.80 3.22 -6.51
N GLU A 143 -13.80 3.43 -5.20
CA GLU A 143 -14.79 4.27 -4.48
C GLU A 143 -14.19 5.63 -4.05
N GLY A 144 -12.85 5.74 -4.05
CA GLY A 144 -12.13 6.84 -3.38
C GLY A 144 -11.13 7.60 -4.26
N SER A 145 -9.85 7.43 -3.96
CA SER A 145 -8.76 8.30 -4.43
C SER A 145 -8.57 8.28 -5.95
N SER A 146 -8.36 9.45 -6.55
CA SER A 146 -7.87 9.57 -7.93
C SER A 146 -6.37 9.36 -7.92
N SER A 147 -5.94 8.39 -8.70
CA SER A 147 -4.55 8.10 -8.97
C SER A 147 -4.41 7.86 -10.47
N ALA A 148 -3.28 8.25 -11.03
CA ALA A 148 -2.93 7.82 -12.38
C ALA A 148 -2.68 6.31 -12.46
N TRP A 149 -2.53 5.62 -11.31
CA TRP A 149 -2.24 4.20 -11.21
C TRP A 149 -3.49 3.38 -10.94
N LEU A 150 -3.58 2.21 -11.55
CA LEU A 150 -4.70 1.29 -11.37
C LEU A 150 -4.29 0.15 -10.42
N PRO A 151 -5.01 -0.06 -9.31
CA PRO A 151 -4.83 -1.24 -8.48
C PRO A 151 -5.19 -2.52 -9.25
N ALA A 152 -4.32 -3.52 -9.25
CA ALA A 152 -4.62 -4.82 -9.87
C ALA A 152 -3.99 -5.96 -9.08
N PRO A 153 -4.60 -7.17 -9.10
CA PRO A 153 -3.90 -8.36 -8.64
C PRO A 153 -2.60 -8.58 -9.40
N TYR A 154 -1.64 -9.27 -8.77
CA TYR A 154 -0.36 -9.59 -9.39
C TYR A 154 -0.57 -10.30 -10.73
N ALA A 155 0.26 -9.95 -11.71
CA ALA A 155 0.26 -10.55 -13.05
C ALA A 155 -1.10 -10.45 -13.79
N PRO A 156 -1.63 -9.22 -14.02
CA PRO A 156 -2.80 -9.05 -14.87
C PRO A 156 -2.50 -9.47 -16.32
N ARG A 157 -3.46 -10.16 -16.93
CA ARG A 157 -3.43 -10.63 -18.33
C ARG A 157 -4.33 -9.78 -19.22
N SER A 158 -5.42 -9.26 -18.66
CA SER A 158 -6.28 -8.28 -19.32
C SER A 158 -7.06 -7.46 -18.29
N VAL A 159 -7.37 -6.22 -18.67
CA VAL A 159 -8.31 -5.37 -17.95
C VAL A 159 -9.34 -4.83 -18.92
N THR A 160 -10.61 -4.91 -18.53
CA THR A 160 -11.73 -4.46 -19.37
C THR A 160 -12.68 -3.57 -18.56
N GLY A 161 -13.42 -2.70 -19.25
CA GLY A 161 -14.41 -1.80 -18.62
C GLY A 161 -13.86 -0.47 -18.11
N LEU A 162 -12.59 -0.17 -18.36
CA LEU A 162 -11.97 1.10 -18.00
C LEU A 162 -12.37 2.24 -18.95
N ASP A 163 -12.55 3.43 -18.38
CA ASP A 163 -12.64 4.68 -19.13
C ASP A 163 -11.26 5.34 -19.30
N GLY A 164 -10.97 5.82 -20.52
CA GLY A 164 -9.72 6.51 -20.87
C GLY A 164 -8.60 5.58 -21.35
N SER A 165 -7.39 6.12 -21.51
CA SER A 165 -6.26 5.36 -22.05
C SER A 165 -5.38 4.83 -20.92
N TRP A 166 -5.30 3.51 -20.81
CA TRP A 166 -4.49 2.83 -19.80
C TRP A 166 -3.39 2.01 -20.44
N ARG A 167 -2.19 2.03 -19.84
CA ARG A 167 -1.02 1.33 -20.32
C ARG A 167 -0.39 0.49 -19.24
N TRP A 168 0.22 -0.61 -19.68
CA TRP A 168 0.91 -1.56 -18.83
C TRP A 168 2.44 -1.36 -18.87
N SER A 169 3.08 -1.36 -17.70
CA SER A 169 4.54 -1.40 -17.56
C SER A 169 4.99 -2.79 -17.12
N GLU A 170 5.75 -3.48 -17.97
CA GLU A 170 6.32 -4.80 -17.70
C GLU A 170 7.36 -4.76 -16.56
N GLN A 171 8.17 -3.70 -16.49
CA GLN A 171 9.24 -3.59 -15.48
C GLN A 171 8.65 -3.45 -14.06
N GLY A 172 7.59 -2.63 -13.93
CA GLY A 172 6.92 -2.39 -12.65
C GLY A 172 5.75 -3.34 -12.38
N LEU A 173 5.35 -4.16 -13.35
CA LEU A 173 4.09 -4.90 -13.34
C LEU A 173 2.92 -4.05 -12.83
N ALA A 174 2.76 -2.86 -13.41
CA ALA A 174 1.81 -1.87 -12.95
C ALA A 174 1.12 -1.15 -14.12
N ILE A 175 -0.11 -0.72 -13.87
CA ILE A 175 -0.99 -0.12 -14.87
C ILE A 175 -1.12 1.38 -14.56
N ARG A 176 -0.96 2.22 -15.59
CA ARG A 176 -1.04 3.67 -15.45
C ARG A 176 -1.75 4.32 -16.64
N SER A 177 -2.52 5.37 -16.35
CA SER A 177 -3.09 6.26 -17.36
C SER A 177 -2.25 7.54 -17.51
N SER A 178 -2.30 8.12 -18.72
CA SER A 178 -1.77 9.44 -19.03
C SER A 178 -2.82 10.53 -19.14
N ASP A 179 -4.10 10.16 -19.25
CA ASP A 179 -5.22 11.04 -19.61
C ASP A 179 -6.48 10.82 -18.75
N SER A 180 -6.44 9.85 -17.84
CA SER A 180 -7.53 9.45 -16.93
C SER A 180 -6.99 9.23 -15.51
N ASP A 181 -7.88 8.85 -14.60
CA ASP A 181 -7.53 8.44 -13.25
C ASP A 181 -8.41 7.28 -12.76
N SER A 182 -7.99 6.67 -11.65
CA SER A 182 -8.61 5.48 -11.08
C SER A 182 -9.95 5.74 -10.39
N ARG A 183 -10.31 6.99 -10.09
CA ARG A 183 -11.50 7.30 -9.30
C ARG A 183 -12.76 6.90 -10.08
N ASP A 184 -13.72 6.33 -9.37
CA ASP A 184 -15.02 5.90 -9.88
C ASP A 184 -14.95 4.84 -11.01
N GLN A 185 -13.76 4.33 -11.34
CA GLN A 185 -13.58 3.28 -12.34
C GLN A 185 -14.19 1.96 -11.87
N SER A 186 -14.92 1.31 -12.78
CA SER A 186 -15.46 -0.04 -12.63
C SER A 186 -14.86 -0.95 -13.69
N TYR A 187 -14.02 -1.90 -13.32
CA TYR A 187 -13.30 -2.73 -14.28
C TYR A 187 -13.21 -4.19 -13.83
N THR A 188 -12.96 -5.06 -14.80
CA THR A 188 -12.68 -6.47 -14.56
C THR A 188 -11.24 -6.76 -14.94
N VAL A 189 -10.49 -7.34 -13.99
CA VAL A 189 -9.13 -7.81 -14.22
C VAL A 189 -9.13 -9.33 -14.28
N MET A 190 -8.53 -9.89 -15.33
CA MET A 190 -8.08 -11.28 -15.35
C MET A 190 -6.62 -11.32 -14.96
N SER A 191 -6.24 -12.14 -13.98
CA SER A 191 -4.85 -12.31 -13.55
C SER A 191 -4.46 -13.78 -13.48
N GLU A 192 -3.17 -14.04 -13.59
CA GLU A 192 -2.60 -15.38 -13.52
C GLU A 192 -1.62 -15.43 -12.34
N LEU A 193 -2.09 -15.98 -11.21
CA LEU A 193 -1.33 -15.97 -9.97
C LEU A 193 -0.38 -17.17 -9.92
N PRO A 194 0.95 -16.97 -9.90
CA PRO A 194 1.89 -18.08 -9.82
C PRO A 194 1.75 -18.83 -8.48
N ARG A 195 1.73 -20.16 -8.57
CA ARG A 195 1.66 -21.13 -7.48
C ARG A 195 2.85 -22.09 -7.56
N PRO A 196 4.10 -21.59 -7.50
CA PRO A 196 5.27 -22.46 -7.57
C PRO A 196 5.26 -23.45 -6.42
N GLU A 197 5.61 -24.69 -6.73
CA GLU A 197 5.86 -25.69 -5.70
C GLU A 197 7.18 -25.40 -5.00
N ARG A 198 7.27 -25.73 -3.70
CA ARG A 198 8.51 -25.54 -2.94
C ARG A 198 9.71 -26.23 -3.61
N ALA A 199 9.52 -27.45 -4.11
CA ALA A 199 10.58 -28.20 -4.78
C ALA A 199 11.10 -27.51 -6.05
N GLN A 200 10.25 -26.75 -6.76
CA GLN A 200 10.68 -25.96 -7.91
C GLN A 200 11.61 -24.83 -7.46
N LEU A 201 11.26 -24.13 -6.37
CA LEU A 201 12.06 -23.03 -5.80
C LEU A 201 13.38 -23.50 -5.19
N GLU A 202 13.38 -24.64 -4.50
CA GLU A 202 14.59 -25.25 -3.93
C GLU A 202 15.61 -25.66 -5.00
N ALA A 203 15.15 -25.96 -6.22
CA ALA A 203 15.99 -26.34 -7.35
C ALA A 203 16.55 -25.14 -8.14
N VAL A 204 16.14 -23.90 -7.82
CA VAL A 204 16.55 -22.70 -8.57
C VAL A 204 18.02 -22.37 -8.30
N ALA A 205 18.78 -22.18 -9.39
CA ALA A 205 20.11 -21.59 -9.34
C ALA A 205 20.03 -20.05 -9.19
N PRO A 206 21.06 -19.40 -8.64
CA PRO A 206 21.14 -17.94 -8.61
C PRO A 206 20.88 -17.33 -9.99
N ALA A 207 20.08 -16.27 -10.04
CA ALA A 207 19.76 -15.60 -11.29
C ALA A 207 20.97 -14.79 -11.79
N THR A 208 21.31 -14.96 -13.07
CA THR A 208 22.51 -14.35 -13.67
C THR A 208 22.21 -13.45 -14.87
N ASP A 209 20.93 -13.27 -15.21
CA ASP A 209 20.53 -12.52 -16.40
C ASP A 209 20.88 -11.02 -16.27
N ASP A 210 21.41 -10.43 -17.35
CA ASP A 210 21.88 -9.05 -17.35
C ASP A 210 20.75 -8.02 -17.13
N ASP A 211 19.52 -8.37 -17.51
CA ASP A 211 18.33 -7.55 -17.31
C ASP A 211 17.90 -7.45 -15.83
N LEU A 212 18.43 -8.35 -14.98
CA LEU A 212 18.19 -8.34 -13.54
C LEU A 212 19.17 -7.45 -12.76
N GLN A 213 20.26 -6.98 -13.39
CA GLN A 213 21.26 -6.11 -12.75
C GLN A 213 20.68 -4.87 -12.06
N PRO A 214 19.68 -4.15 -12.61
CA PRO A 214 19.05 -3.02 -11.93
C PRO A 214 18.39 -3.40 -10.58
N TYR A 215 17.95 -4.65 -10.44
CA TYR A 215 17.30 -5.17 -9.24
C TYR A 215 18.28 -5.76 -8.22
N LEU A 216 19.58 -5.71 -8.52
CA LEU A 216 20.69 -6.07 -7.62
C LEU A 216 21.42 -4.83 -7.09
N GLN A 217 21.10 -3.63 -7.58
CA GLN A 217 21.79 -2.40 -7.18
C GLN A 217 21.53 -2.05 -5.71
N ILE A 218 22.59 -1.67 -5.00
CA ILE A 218 22.56 -1.23 -3.62
C ILE A 218 23.22 0.16 -3.55
N PRO A 219 22.56 1.18 -2.98
CA PRO A 219 23.13 2.52 -2.84
C PRO A 219 24.42 2.52 -2.02
N SER A 220 25.39 3.35 -2.39
CA SER A 220 26.66 3.43 -1.65
C SER A 220 26.49 4.03 -0.25
N GLY A 221 25.39 4.73 0.02
CA GLY A 221 25.03 5.21 1.36
C GLY A 221 24.47 4.12 2.29
N THR A 222 24.32 2.88 1.81
CA THR A 222 23.75 1.78 2.60
C THR A 222 24.57 1.53 3.87
N PRO A 223 23.98 1.65 5.07
CA PRO A 223 24.71 1.46 6.32
C PRO A 223 25.25 0.03 6.46
N GLY A 224 26.49 -0.12 6.94
CA GLY A 224 27.15 -1.42 7.07
C GLY A 224 26.43 -2.44 7.98
N ILE A 225 25.49 -1.99 8.83
CA ILE A 225 24.63 -2.90 9.61
C ILE A 225 23.82 -3.81 8.68
N VAL A 226 23.39 -3.34 7.51
CA VAL A 226 22.61 -4.12 6.55
C VAL A 226 23.43 -5.33 6.09
N ALA A 227 24.62 -5.10 5.51
CA ALA A 227 25.50 -6.17 5.05
C ALA A 227 25.91 -7.13 6.18
N SER A 228 26.26 -6.62 7.37
CA SER A 228 26.62 -7.48 8.51
C SER A 228 25.45 -8.33 9.00
N THR A 229 24.24 -7.77 9.06
CA THR A 229 23.04 -8.51 9.47
C THR A 229 22.68 -9.55 8.42
N THR A 230 22.78 -9.23 7.12
CA THR A 230 22.56 -10.21 6.04
C THR A 230 23.52 -11.38 6.17
N ALA A 231 24.82 -11.12 6.34
CA ALA A 231 25.82 -12.17 6.48
C ALA A 231 25.56 -13.07 7.71
N ASP A 232 25.16 -12.48 8.84
CA ASP A 232 24.82 -13.22 10.06
C ASP A 232 23.56 -14.09 9.88
N VAL A 233 22.52 -13.57 9.23
CA VAL A 233 21.26 -14.29 8.99
C VAL A 233 21.44 -15.43 8.00
N LEU A 234 22.29 -15.25 6.99
CA LEU A 234 22.48 -16.20 5.90
C LEU A 234 23.67 -17.15 6.09
N ALA A 235 24.31 -17.13 7.26
CA ALA A 235 25.48 -17.94 7.54
C ALA A 235 25.22 -19.44 7.31
N GLY A 236 25.89 -20.02 6.30
CA GLY A 236 25.76 -21.44 5.94
C GLY A 236 24.54 -21.81 5.10
N ILE A 237 23.84 -20.82 4.52
CA ILE A 237 22.69 -21.04 3.64
C ILE A 237 23.09 -20.68 2.20
N ASP A 238 23.11 -21.68 1.31
CA ASP A 238 23.57 -21.50 -0.08
C ASP A 238 22.42 -21.29 -1.07
N SER A 239 21.27 -21.94 -0.85
CA SER A 239 20.12 -21.87 -1.76
C SER A 239 19.48 -20.48 -1.74
N PRO A 240 19.29 -19.81 -2.89
CA PRO A 240 18.63 -18.49 -2.95
C PRO A 240 17.24 -18.50 -2.30
N TYR A 241 16.51 -19.61 -2.43
CA TYR A 241 15.18 -19.73 -1.87
C TYR A 241 15.23 -19.90 -0.33
N ASP A 242 16.16 -20.71 0.18
CA ASP A 242 16.34 -20.86 1.63
C ASP A 242 16.85 -19.56 2.26
N GLN A 243 17.69 -18.81 1.54
CA GLN A 243 18.11 -17.47 1.96
C GLN A 243 16.91 -16.52 2.06
N ALA A 244 16.02 -16.51 1.07
CA ALA A 244 14.80 -15.70 1.11
C ALA A 244 13.88 -16.08 2.28
N LEU A 245 13.71 -17.37 2.56
CA LEU A 245 12.95 -17.84 3.73
C LEU A 245 13.60 -17.41 5.04
N ALA A 246 14.92 -17.54 5.17
CA ALA A 246 15.65 -17.15 6.37
C ALA A 246 15.56 -15.64 6.63
N LEU A 247 15.60 -14.81 5.57
CA LEU A 247 15.36 -13.37 5.70
C LEU A 247 13.93 -13.07 6.18
N GLN A 248 12.91 -13.73 5.64
CA GLN A 248 11.52 -13.55 6.11
C GLN A 248 11.37 -13.99 7.57
N GLU A 249 11.95 -15.13 7.95
CA GLU A 249 11.92 -15.65 9.32
C GLU A 249 12.64 -14.72 10.29
N PHE A 250 13.75 -14.09 9.88
CA PHE A 250 14.45 -13.12 10.71
C PHE A 250 13.55 -11.97 11.19
N PHE A 251 12.66 -11.49 10.32
CA PHE A 251 11.69 -10.45 10.68
C PHE A 251 10.49 -11.00 11.45
N THR A 252 9.97 -12.16 11.06
CA THR A 252 8.73 -12.74 11.61
C THR A 252 8.94 -13.55 12.89
N GLY A 253 10.19 -13.90 13.23
CA GLY A 253 10.58 -14.72 14.39
C GLY A 253 10.49 -14.02 15.76
N GLY A 254 9.71 -12.94 15.88
CA GLY A 254 9.37 -12.31 17.16
C GLY A 254 10.35 -11.27 17.71
N LYS A 255 11.46 -10.99 17.00
CA LYS A 255 12.43 -9.94 17.38
C LYS A 255 12.02 -8.53 16.92
N PHE A 256 11.07 -8.44 15.99
CA PHE A 256 10.60 -7.20 15.41
C PHE A 256 9.14 -6.93 15.77
N ARG A 257 8.77 -5.65 15.87
CA ARG A 257 7.42 -5.20 16.21
C ARG A 257 6.84 -4.27 15.13
N TYR A 258 5.66 -4.62 14.63
CA TYR A 258 4.88 -3.71 13.80
C TYR A 258 4.40 -2.50 14.60
N SER A 259 4.64 -1.29 14.09
CA SER A 259 4.22 -0.03 14.70
C SER A 259 4.21 1.10 13.66
N GLU A 260 3.07 1.73 13.45
CA GLU A 260 2.90 2.91 12.58
C GLU A 260 3.45 4.19 13.21
N ASP A 261 3.49 4.27 14.55
CA ASP A 261 3.95 5.45 15.30
C ASP A 261 5.46 5.48 15.61
N ALA A 262 6.08 4.30 15.76
CA ALA A 262 7.45 4.17 16.26
C ALA A 262 8.57 4.71 15.34
N PRO A 263 8.40 4.79 14.00
CA PRO A 263 9.41 5.41 13.15
C PRO A 263 9.25 6.95 13.03
N VAL A 264 8.02 7.48 13.15
CA VAL A 264 7.74 8.94 12.97
C VAL A 264 8.33 9.77 14.11
N GLN A 265 8.24 9.29 15.36
CA GLN A 265 8.69 10.06 16.53
C GLN A 265 10.20 10.27 16.61
N GLN A 266 10.97 9.56 15.77
CA GLN A 266 12.43 9.64 15.73
C GLN A 266 12.98 10.26 14.43
N GLY A 267 12.10 10.73 13.53
CA GLY A 267 12.49 11.40 12.28
C GLY A 267 12.77 10.48 11.10
N TYR A 268 12.29 9.23 11.13
CA TYR A 268 12.57 8.21 10.11
C TYR A 268 11.28 7.74 9.39
N ASP A 269 10.56 8.65 8.73
CA ASP A 269 9.46 8.29 7.83
C ASP A 269 10.02 8.10 6.41
N GLY A 270 9.68 7.00 5.74
CA GLY A 270 10.17 6.71 4.39
C GLY A 270 10.80 5.33 4.22
N SER A 271 11.70 5.22 3.23
CA SER A 271 12.28 3.93 2.83
C SER A 271 13.78 3.99 2.51
N GLY A 272 14.41 5.14 2.77
CA GLY A 272 15.83 5.35 2.53
C GLY A 272 16.70 4.27 3.17
N VAL A 273 17.87 4.01 2.59
CA VAL A 273 18.78 2.98 3.10
C VAL A 273 19.29 3.28 4.51
N ASP A 274 19.32 4.55 4.91
CA ASP A 274 19.61 5.00 6.27
C ASP A 274 18.48 4.63 7.25
N VAL A 275 17.22 4.85 6.86
CA VAL A 275 16.02 4.42 7.59
C VAL A 275 16.02 2.91 7.76
N VAL A 276 16.39 2.15 6.72
CA VAL A 276 16.52 0.68 6.80
C VAL A 276 17.57 0.27 7.82
N GLY A 277 18.74 0.93 7.82
CA GLY A 277 19.78 0.67 8.81
C GLY A 277 19.32 0.94 10.24
N GLU A 278 18.57 2.01 10.47
CA GLU A 278 18.01 2.33 11.78
C GLU A 278 16.90 1.37 12.20
N PHE A 279 16.01 1.00 11.27
CA PHE A 279 14.98 -0.01 11.49
C PHE A 279 15.57 -1.35 11.97
N LEU A 280 16.72 -1.78 11.43
CA LEU A 280 17.41 -2.99 11.89
C LEU A 280 17.93 -2.88 13.34
N ARG A 281 18.27 -1.66 13.80
CA ARG A 281 18.68 -1.39 15.19
C ARG A 281 17.48 -1.34 16.14
N VAL A 282 16.48 -0.55 15.79
CA VAL A 282 15.28 -0.30 16.62
C VAL A 282 14.35 -1.51 16.64
N ARG A 283 14.31 -2.27 15.53
CA ARG A 283 13.44 -3.42 15.29
C ARG A 283 11.94 -3.11 15.46
N SER A 284 11.55 -1.88 15.17
CA SER A 284 10.15 -1.48 15.14
C SER A 284 9.88 -0.53 13.98
N GLY A 285 8.80 -0.79 13.24
CA GLY A 285 8.41 -0.02 12.06
C GLY A 285 7.11 -0.55 11.47
N TYR A 286 6.67 -0.03 10.33
CA TYR A 286 5.53 -0.55 9.57
C TYR A 286 6.00 -1.20 8.27
N CYS A 287 5.06 -1.66 7.43
CA CYS A 287 5.30 -2.57 6.29
C CYS A 287 6.40 -2.11 5.33
N VAL A 288 6.57 -0.80 5.11
CA VAL A 288 7.63 -0.27 4.23
C VAL A 288 9.01 -0.64 4.75
N HIS A 289 9.27 -0.47 6.04
CA HIS A 289 10.58 -0.79 6.60
C HIS A 289 10.91 -2.28 6.49
N PHE A 290 9.93 -3.15 6.77
CA PHE A 290 10.09 -4.59 6.63
C PHE A 290 10.35 -4.99 5.17
N ALA A 291 9.54 -4.48 4.24
CA ALA A 291 9.67 -4.81 2.82
C ALA A 291 10.98 -4.26 2.23
N SER A 292 11.33 -3.01 2.50
CA SER A 292 12.57 -2.38 2.05
C SER A 292 13.80 -3.06 2.65
N ALA A 293 13.80 -3.38 3.96
CA ALA A 293 14.91 -4.08 4.59
C ALA A 293 15.12 -5.47 4.00
N MET A 294 14.05 -6.27 3.90
CA MET A 294 14.14 -7.60 3.29
C MET A 294 14.61 -7.53 1.83
N ALA A 295 14.08 -6.59 1.04
CA ALA A 295 14.49 -6.41 -0.35
C ALA A 295 15.99 -6.07 -0.46
N ILE A 296 16.50 -5.11 0.32
CA ILE A 296 17.92 -4.74 0.27
C ILE A 296 18.80 -5.88 0.77
N MET A 297 18.43 -6.56 1.86
CA MET A 297 19.17 -7.73 2.34
C MET A 297 19.19 -8.87 1.31
N ALA A 298 18.11 -9.04 0.54
CA ALA A 298 18.09 -9.97 -0.59
C ALA A 298 19.06 -9.54 -1.71
N ARG A 299 19.15 -8.23 -2.03
CA ARG A 299 20.16 -7.72 -2.99
C ARG A 299 21.59 -7.97 -2.51
N GLU A 300 21.87 -7.77 -1.21
CA GLU A 300 23.17 -8.10 -0.60
C GLU A 300 23.52 -9.58 -0.77
N ALA A 301 22.51 -10.46 -0.75
CA ALA A 301 22.67 -11.90 -0.98
C ALA A 301 22.75 -12.28 -2.48
N GLY A 302 22.67 -11.31 -3.40
CA GLY A 302 22.66 -11.58 -4.85
C GLY A 302 21.31 -12.04 -5.39
N ILE A 303 20.22 -11.88 -4.64
CA ILE A 303 18.86 -12.21 -5.09
C ILE A 303 18.20 -10.92 -5.62
N PRO A 304 17.83 -10.87 -6.92
CA PRO A 304 17.18 -9.69 -7.47
C PRO A 304 15.85 -9.44 -6.75
N SER A 305 15.64 -8.21 -6.28
CA SER A 305 14.49 -7.87 -5.44
C SER A 305 13.89 -6.52 -5.79
N ARG A 306 12.61 -6.33 -5.45
CA ARG A 306 11.89 -5.06 -5.56
C ARG A 306 10.80 -4.97 -4.49
N VAL A 307 10.24 -3.78 -4.27
CA VAL A 307 9.17 -3.57 -3.29
C VAL A 307 7.88 -3.22 -4.02
N ALA A 308 6.86 -4.06 -3.87
CA ALA A 308 5.51 -3.74 -4.32
C ALA A 308 4.81 -2.86 -3.28
N VAL A 309 4.00 -1.93 -3.75
CA VAL A 309 3.15 -1.06 -2.93
C VAL A 309 1.71 -1.15 -3.44
N GLY A 310 0.77 -1.32 -2.52
CA GLY A 310 -0.63 -1.49 -2.86
C GLY A 310 -1.48 -1.76 -1.63
N TYR A 311 -2.44 -2.68 -1.75
CA TYR A 311 -3.39 -3.00 -0.70
C TYR A 311 -3.41 -4.50 -0.38
N LEU A 312 -3.61 -4.80 0.89
CA LEU A 312 -4.07 -6.10 1.37
C LEU A 312 -5.49 -6.40 0.85
N PRO A 313 -5.95 -7.66 0.95
CA PRO A 313 -7.27 -8.06 0.48
C PRO A 313 -8.48 -7.41 1.18
N GLY A 314 -8.26 -6.72 2.31
CA GLY A 314 -9.32 -6.09 3.09
C GLY A 314 -10.32 -7.08 3.72
N ASP A 315 -11.48 -6.56 4.10
CA ASP A 315 -12.50 -7.31 4.83
C ASP A 315 -13.55 -7.91 3.89
N GLN A 316 -13.91 -9.18 4.13
CA GLN A 316 -15.09 -9.76 3.49
C GLN A 316 -16.37 -9.06 3.99
N VAL A 317 -17.16 -8.53 3.06
CA VAL A 317 -18.39 -7.76 3.34
C VAL A 317 -19.64 -8.33 2.69
N GLY A 318 -19.48 -9.32 1.80
CA GLY A 318 -20.62 -9.95 1.13
C GLY A 318 -20.26 -11.28 0.47
N ARG A 319 -21.29 -12.07 0.18
CA ARG A 319 -21.19 -13.27 -0.66
C ARG A 319 -22.48 -13.44 -1.44
N ASN A 320 -22.36 -13.72 -2.74
CA ASN A 320 -23.48 -14.07 -3.62
C ASN A 320 -23.09 -15.28 -4.46
N GLY A 321 -23.64 -16.45 -4.13
CA GLY A 321 -23.18 -17.73 -4.69
C GLY A 321 -21.70 -17.95 -4.39
N ASP A 322 -20.91 -18.23 -5.43
CA ASP A 322 -19.46 -18.42 -5.32
C ASP A 322 -18.67 -17.10 -5.30
N LEU A 323 -19.33 -15.97 -5.58
CA LEU A 323 -18.68 -14.65 -5.63
C LEU A 323 -18.62 -14.05 -4.22
N ILE A 324 -17.41 -13.74 -3.75
CA ILE A 324 -17.15 -13.09 -2.46
C ILE A 324 -16.77 -11.64 -2.72
N THR A 325 -17.40 -10.72 -1.97
CA THR A 325 -17.11 -9.28 -2.05
C THR A 325 -16.29 -8.84 -0.85
N TYR A 326 -15.24 -8.08 -1.13
CA TYR A 326 -14.31 -7.51 -0.15
C TYR A 326 -14.34 -5.98 -0.22
N ARG A 327 -14.22 -5.33 0.94
CA ARG A 327 -14.00 -3.90 1.10
C ARG A 327 -12.55 -3.67 1.48
N VAL A 328 -11.86 -2.82 0.72
CA VAL A 328 -10.46 -2.47 0.95
C VAL A 328 -10.38 -0.99 1.31
N GLY A 329 -9.80 -0.71 2.47
CA GLY A 329 -9.65 0.64 3.02
C GLY A 329 -8.22 1.19 2.93
N SER A 330 -8.05 2.44 3.33
CA SER A 330 -6.75 3.09 3.54
C SER A 330 -5.87 2.34 4.54
N HIS A 331 -6.46 1.73 5.58
CA HIS A 331 -5.72 0.95 6.57
C HIS A 331 -5.23 -0.40 6.03
N ASP A 332 -5.73 -0.84 4.87
CA ASP A 332 -5.26 -2.02 4.15
C ASP A 332 -4.06 -1.71 3.26
N LEU A 333 -3.60 -0.45 3.16
CA LEU A 333 -2.36 -0.14 2.45
C LEU A 333 -1.19 -0.97 2.99
N HIS A 334 -0.37 -1.45 2.07
CA HIS A 334 0.69 -2.37 2.39
C HIS A 334 1.79 -2.36 1.35
N SER A 335 2.97 -2.78 1.79
CA SER A 335 4.12 -3.01 0.93
C SER A 335 4.73 -4.36 1.27
N TRP A 336 5.14 -5.06 0.23
CA TRP A 336 5.76 -6.38 0.35
C TRP A 336 6.93 -6.50 -0.63
N PRO A 337 7.99 -7.24 -0.28
CA PRO A 337 9.07 -7.53 -1.21
C PRO A 337 8.63 -8.59 -2.23
N GLU A 338 9.05 -8.40 -3.47
CA GLU A 338 9.01 -9.41 -4.52
C GLU A 338 10.45 -9.78 -4.87
N LEU A 339 10.78 -11.07 -4.85
CA LEU A 339 12.10 -11.62 -5.17
C LEU A 339 12.02 -12.44 -6.46
N TYR A 340 13.03 -12.33 -7.30
CA TYR A 340 13.09 -13.02 -8.58
C TYR A 340 13.83 -14.36 -8.46
N PHE A 341 13.24 -15.41 -9.05
CA PHE A 341 13.84 -16.73 -9.14
C PHE A 341 13.84 -17.19 -10.60
N SER A 342 14.99 -17.64 -11.11
CA SER A 342 15.15 -18.05 -12.51
C SER A 342 14.15 -19.15 -12.88
N GLY A 343 13.41 -18.94 -13.97
CA GLY A 343 12.36 -19.86 -14.44
C GLY A 343 11.04 -19.80 -13.65
N ILE A 344 10.99 -19.03 -12.55
CA ILE A 344 9.78 -18.84 -11.72
C ILE A 344 9.26 -17.40 -11.76
N GLY A 345 10.16 -16.43 -11.92
CA GLY A 345 9.81 -15.02 -11.99
C GLY A 345 9.76 -14.36 -10.62
N TRP A 346 9.01 -13.26 -10.54
CA TRP A 346 8.83 -12.51 -9.31
C TRP A 346 7.78 -13.18 -8.41
N ILE A 347 8.15 -13.48 -7.18
CA ILE A 347 7.24 -14.01 -6.15
C ILE A 347 7.29 -13.17 -4.88
N ALA A 348 6.14 -13.07 -4.20
CA ALA A 348 5.96 -12.22 -3.03
C ALA A 348 6.38 -12.93 -1.74
N PHE A 349 7.03 -12.20 -0.84
CA PHE A 349 7.28 -12.64 0.54
C PHE A 349 6.59 -11.68 1.51
N GLU A 350 6.36 -12.12 2.74
CA GLU A 350 5.70 -11.32 3.78
C GLU A 350 6.56 -11.24 5.05
N PRO A 351 7.50 -10.28 5.10
CA PRO A 351 8.33 -10.07 6.28
C PRO A 351 7.62 -9.30 7.40
N THR A 352 6.42 -8.75 7.16
CA THR A 352 5.73 -7.87 8.10
C THR A 352 4.96 -8.70 9.15
N PRO A 353 5.34 -8.69 10.43
CA PRO A 353 4.69 -9.53 11.43
C PRO A 353 3.25 -9.10 11.69
N GLY A 354 2.33 -10.08 11.70
CA GLY A 354 0.92 -9.85 12.03
C GLY A 354 0.12 -9.05 10.99
N ARG A 355 0.71 -8.78 9.83
CA ARG A 355 0.05 -8.15 8.67
C ARG A 355 0.20 -9.08 7.47
N GLY A 356 -0.79 -9.08 6.57
CA GLY A 356 -0.77 -9.91 5.37
C GLY A 356 -0.79 -11.42 5.67
N GLN A 357 -0.62 -12.23 4.62
CA GLN A 357 -0.48 -13.67 4.72
C GLN A 357 0.62 -14.15 3.78
N ALA A 358 1.67 -14.77 4.32
CA ALA A 358 2.70 -15.40 3.50
C ALA A 358 2.07 -16.47 2.60
N ALA A 359 2.47 -16.51 1.34
CA ALA A 359 2.03 -17.53 0.41
C ALA A 359 2.45 -18.94 0.88
N PRO A 360 1.78 -20.02 0.48
CA PRO A 360 2.13 -21.39 0.91
C PRO A 360 3.61 -21.75 0.70
N TYR A 361 4.25 -21.27 -0.37
CA TYR A 361 5.68 -21.47 -0.59
C TYR A 361 6.54 -20.73 0.46
N ALA A 362 6.10 -19.59 0.98
CA ALA A 362 6.83 -18.79 1.95
C ALA A 362 6.50 -19.11 3.42
N GLN A 363 5.65 -20.10 3.70
CA GLN A 363 5.34 -20.51 5.07
C GLN A 363 6.44 -21.42 5.64
N PRO A 364 6.73 -21.40 6.95
CA PRO A 364 7.61 -22.38 7.57
C PRO A 364 7.13 -23.81 7.26
N SER A 365 8.05 -24.73 6.96
CA SER A 365 7.68 -26.13 6.79
C SER A 365 7.08 -26.63 8.10
N ALA A 366 5.86 -27.17 8.07
CA ALA A 366 5.36 -27.90 9.23
C ALA A 366 6.36 -29.05 9.49
N ALA A 367 6.99 -29.06 10.67
CA ALA A 367 7.85 -30.17 11.06
C ALA A 367 7.09 -31.48 10.81
N PRO A 368 7.72 -32.52 10.23
CA PRO A 368 7.04 -33.78 10.00
C PRO A 368 6.48 -34.25 11.33
N THR A 369 5.15 -34.38 11.40
CA THR A 369 4.49 -34.97 12.56
C THR A 369 5.05 -36.37 12.69
N THR A 370 5.94 -36.59 13.66
CA THR A 370 6.38 -37.92 14.02
C THR A 370 5.14 -38.71 14.41
N ALA A 371 4.70 -39.59 13.51
CA ALA A 371 3.62 -40.50 13.79
C ALA A 371 3.97 -41.27 15.09
N PRO A 372 3.05 -41.39 16.05
CA PRO A 372 3.33 -42.12 17.27
C PRO A 372 3.64 -43.57 16.91
N THR A 373 4.79 -44.07 17.37
CA THR A 373 5.15 -45.47 17.26
C THR A 373 4.09 -46.30 17.99
N PRO A 374 3.40 -47.25 17.32
CA PRO A 374 2.45 -48.11 18.00
C PRO A 374 3.21 -48.96 19.03
N SER A 375 2.72 -48.93 20.27
CA SER A 375 3.24 -49.72 21.40
C SER A 375 2.79 -51.18 21.34
#